data_AF-A0AA39JUA0-F1
#
_entry.id   AF-A0AA39JUA0-F1
#
_cell.length_a   1.000
_cell.length_b   1.000
_cell.length_c   1.000
_cell.angle_alpha   90.00
_cell.angle_beta   90.00
_cell.angle_gamma   90.00
#
_symmetry.space_group_name_H-M   'P 1'
#
loop_
_entity.id
_entity.type
_entity.pdbx_description
1 polymer ?
#
loop_
_entity_poly.entity_id
_entity_poly.type
_entity_poly.pdbx_seq_one_letter_code
_entity_poly.pdbx_strand_id
1 'polypeptide(L)'
;MADSEIDLVDQDTLRTYYEELVERREKAFRNPLREGCSFPIDFDPHPPGSGDSPRPLPLFAVNGGSYRVILTYAIVPYRHDKQLSQIWIADVISPEDPTQSLGKVVLKIVQPSLLPLPDIEYHYEIYDYLRPWVVSTSEEKAYGELKSLEGTTIPYFYGLYPVMMPNGEDSDVLVMEYIEGKSLKDWLSERKHAKPEDLGDREAEYVEDTKRIFKKAIAGIHSINKLGVAYCQLDETNIILTPDPSGTPVFIDFALTNCHISAKDVTVLYINDLQVSYPLRECCETHNEVLADWVEEEIKKSEETWFRSDVDEPSETT
;
A
#
# COMPACT_ATOMS: atom_id res chain seq x y z
N MET A 1 -22.54 -15.30 -8.07
CA MET A 1 -22.98 -14.90 -6.71
C MET A 1 -22.02 -13.84 -6.21
N ALA A 2 -22.43 -12.96 -5.29
CA ALA A 2 -21.47 -12.10 -4.61
C ALA A 2 -20.65 -12.97 -3.63
N ASP A 3 -19.33 -12.89 -3.68
CA ASP A 3 -18.42 -13.73 -2.87
C ASP A 3 -18.62 -13.58 -1.35
N SER A 4 -19.30 -12.51 -0.92
CA SER A 4 -19.67 -12.24 0.47
C SER A 4 -20.74 -13.20 1.01
N GLU A 5 -21.52 -13.86 0.16
CA GLU A 5 -22.66 -14.70 0.56
C GLU A 5 -22.33 -16.20 0.59
N ILE A 6 -21.10 -16.57 0.20
CA ILE A 6 -20.69 -17.96 0.08
C ILE A 6 -20.37 -18.53 1.47
N ASP A 7 -21.10 -19.56 1.87
CA ASP A 7 -20.79 -20.35 3.07
C ASP A 7 -19.63 -21.29 2.74
N LEU A 8 -18.43 -20.89 3.18
CA LEU A 8 -17.23 -21.68 2.96
C LEU A 8 -17.19 -22.92 3.87
N VAL A 9 -17.94 -22.94 4.98
CA VAL A 9 -17.96 -24.10 5.90
C VAL A 9 -18.65 -25.31 5.25
N ASP A 10 -19.58 -25.07 4.33
CA ASP A 10 -20.22 -26.11 3.54
C ASP A 10 -19.30 -26.61 2.42
N GLN A 11 -18.94 -27.89 2.48
CA GLN A 11 -17.92 -28.47 1.58
C GLN A 11 -18.36 -28.49 0.10
N ASP A 12 -19.65 -28.71 -0.17
CA ASP A 12 -20.17 -28.74 -1.54
C ASP A 12 -20.23 -27.32 -2.15
N THR A 13 -20.61 -26.34 -1.33
CA THR A 13 -20.58 -24.91 -1.68
C THR A 13 -19.15 -24.44 -1.94
N LEU A 14 -18.21 -24.78 -1.06
CA LEU A 14 -16.79 -24.50 -1.24
C LEU A 14 -16.23 -25.10 -2.53
N ARG A 15 -16.55 -26.37 -2.81
CA ARG A 15 -16.10 -27.04 -4.05
C ARG A 15 -16.67 -26.35 -5.29
N THR A 16 -17.96 -26.02 -5.27
CA THR A 16 -18.62 -25.31 -6.38
C THR A 16 -17.97 -23.95 -6.63
N TYR A 17 -17.71 -23.20 -5.56
CA TYR A 17 -17.03 -21.91 -5.65
C TYR A 17 -15.59 -22.05 -6.18
N TYR A 18 -14.84 -23.04 -5.70
CA TYR A 18 -13.50 -23.34 -6.20
C TYR A 18 -13.50 -23.64 -7.70
N GLU A 19 -14.41 -24.50 -8.17
CA GLU A 19 -14.54 -24.84 -9.60
C GLU A 19 -14.88 -23.61 -10.45
N GLU A 20 -15.76 -22.73 -9.96
CA GLU A 20 -16.07 -21.45 -10.60
C GLU A 20 -14.83 -20.54 -10.72
N LEU A 21 -14.05 -20.40 -9.65
CA LEU A 21 -12.81 -19.61 -9.66
C LEU A 21 -11.78 -20.19 -10.65
N VAL A 22 -11.64 -21.52 -10.71
CA VAL A 22 -10.75 -22.19 -11.68
C VAL A 22 -11.20 -21.91 -13.12
N GLU A 23 -12.49 -22.02 -13.43
CA GLU A 23 -13.00 -21.71 -14.76
C GLU A 23 -12.75 -20.25 -15.15
N ARG A 24 -13.02 -19.32 -14.23
CA ARG A 24 -12.77 -17.88 -14.43
C ARG A 24 -11.29 -17.56 -14.61
N ARG A 25 -10.41 -18.23 -13.86
CA ARG A 25 -8.95 -18.11 -13.99
C ARG A 25 -8.49 -18.53 -15.38
N GLU A 26 -8.99 -19.64 -15.90
CA GLU A 26 -8.70 -20.08 -17.27
C GLU A 26 -9.21 -19.08 -18.32
N LYS A 27 -10.34 -18.41 -18.07
CA LYS A 27 -10.80 -17.30 -18.93
C LYS A 27 -9.90 -16.07 -18.81
N ALA A 28 -9.45 -15.73 -17.59
CA ALA A 28 -8.53 -14.62 -17.34
C ALA A 28 -7.19 -14.82 -18.07
N PHE A 29 -6.63 -16.03 -18.05
CA PHE A 29 -5.40 -16.35 -18.77
C PHE A 29 -5.56 -16.32 -20.30
N ARG A 30 -6.75 -16.64 -20.81
CA ARG A 30 -7.05 -16.56 -22.26
C ARG A 30 -7.34 -15.13 -22.73
N ASN A 31 -7.85 -14.28 -21.87
CA ASN A 31 -8.12 -12.87 -22.16
C ASN A 31 -7.61 -11.96 -21.04
N PRO A 32 -6.28 -11.86 -20.86
CA PRO A 32 -5.70 -11.12 -19.76
C PRO A 32 -5.87 -9.61 -19.95
N LEU A 33 -5.75 -8.88 -18.83
CA LEU A 33 -5.51 -7.45 -18.88
C LEU A 33 -4.24 -7.16 -19.68
N ARG A 34 -4.30 -6.10 -20.48
CA ARG A 34 -3.18 -5.66 -21.32
C ARG A 34 -3.16 -4.14 -21.40
N GLU A 35 -2.02 -3.61 -21.78
CA GLU A 35 -1.88 -2.21 -22.18
C GLU A 35 -2.98 -1.82 -23.19
N GLY A 36 -3.58 -0.66 -22.99
CA GLY A 36 -4.69 -0.14 -23.77
C GLY A 36 -6.08 -0.60 -23.32
N CYS A 37 -6.21 -1.56 -22.40
CA CYS A 37 -7.49 -1.81 -21.72
C CYS A 37 -7.97 -0.53 -21.03
N SER A 38 -9.28 -0.27 -21.05
CA SER A 38 -9.83 0.96 -20.50
C SER A 38 -11.09 0.74 -19.70
N PHE A 39 -11.27 1.49 -18.63
CA PHE A 39 -12.43 1.42 -17.77
C PHE A 39 -13.08 2.81 -17.63
N PRO A 40 -14.41 2.93 -17.76
CA PRO A 40 -15.10 4.15 -17.37
C PRO A 40 -15.11 4.24 -15.84
N ILE A 41 -14.72 5.40 -15.30
CA ILE A 41 -14.73 5.66 -13.86
C ILE A 41 -15.33 7.05 -13.62
N ASP A 42 -16.30 7.11 -12.71
CA ASP A 42 -16.91 8.35 -12.25
C ASP A 42 -16.25 8.75 -10.92
N PHE A 43 -15.29 9.67 -10.97
CA PHE A 43 -14.61 10.15 -9.78
C PHE A 43 -15.47 11.14 -9.01
N ASP A 44 -15.56 10.96 -7.70
CA ASP A 44 -16.04 12.01 -6.81
C ASP A 44 -15.00 13.13 -6.67
N PRO A 45 -15.42 14.40 -6.50
CA PRO A 45 -14.51 15.48 -6.17
C PRO A 45 -13.74 15.18 -4.88
N HIS A 46 -12.41 15.20 -4.95
CA HIS A 46 -11.53 14.89 -3.84
C HIS A 46 -11.04 16.18 -3.17
N PRO A 47 -11.22 16.36 -1.84
CA PRO A 47 -10.66 17.50 -1.13
C PRO A 47 -9.13 17.43 -1.09
N PRO A 48 -8.43 18.58 -1.04
CA PRO A 48 -6.99 18.59 -0.82
C PRO A 48 -6.63 17.96 0.53
N GLY A 49 -5.45 17.33 0.60
CA GLY A 49 -4.95 16.69 1.81
C GLY A 49 -4.82 17.68 2.97
N SER A 50 -5.05 17.21 4.20
CA SER A 50 -4.89 18.00 5.41
C SER A 50 -3.51 17.77 6.01
N GLY A 51 -2.55 18.66 5.78
CA GLY A 51 -1.22 18.49 6.38
C GLY A 51 -0.23 19.59 6.00
N ASP A 52 0.97 19.47 6.53
CA ASP A 52 2.08 20.34 6.15
C ASP A 52 2.56 19.95 4.75
N SER A 53 2.16 20.73 3.75
CA SER A 53 2.57 20.58 2.34
C SER A 53 2.08 19.29 1.65
N PRO A 54 0.76 19.06 1.54
CA PRO A 54 0.23 17.97 0.74
C PRO A 54 0.67 18.09 -0.72
N ARG A 55 0.92 16.95 -1.37
CA ARG A 55 1.13 16.88 -2.82
C ARG A 55 -0.10 17.44 -3.54
N PRO A 56 0.10 18.14 -4.68
CA PRO A 56 -0.99 18.75 -5.42
C PRO A 56 -1.90 17.68 -6.04
N LEU A 57 -3.21 17.87 -5.93
CA LEU A 57 -4.17 17.04 -6.62
C LEU A 57 -4.23 17.38 -8.12
N PRO A 58 -4.34 16.38 -9.01
CA PRO A 58 -4.64 16.64 -10.41
C PRO A 58 -6.07 17.18 -10.59
N LEU A 59 -6.30 17.96 -11.64
CA LEU A 59 -7.59 18.64 -11.87
C LEU A 59 -8.77 17.68 -11.97
N PHE A 60 -8.57 16.47 -12.52
CA PHE A 60 -9.64 15.47 -12.60
C PHE A 60 -10.13 15.06 -11.21
N ALA A 61 -9.22 14.96 -10.23
CA ALA A 61 -9.56 14.59 -8.86
C ALA A 61 -10.23 15.75 -8.13
N VAL A 62 -9.73 16.99 -8.31
CA VAL A 62 -10.35 18.18 -7.68
C VAL A 62 -11.78 18.39 -8.15
N ASN A 63 -12.03 18.23 -9.45
CA ASN A 63 -13.34 18.52 -10.03
C ASN A 63 -14.31 17.32 -9.95
N GLY A 64 -13.78 16.10 -9.83
CA GLY A 64 -14.56 14.88 -10.07
C GLY A 64 -15.04 14.79 -11.53
N GLY A 65 -15.93 13.83 -11.79
CA GLY A 65 -16.59 13.63 -13.10
C GLY A 65 -16.31 12.27 -13.73
N SER A 66 -16.84 12.07 -14.94
CA SER A 66 -16.72 10.83 -15.70
C SER A 66 -15.49 10.84 -16.59
N TYR A 67 -14.61 9.85 -16.43
CA TYR A 67 -13.37 9.72 -17.20
C TYR A 67 -13.19 8.29 -17.72
N ARG A 68 -12.27 8.14 -18.68
CA ARG A 68 -11.75 6.82 -19.07
C ARG A 68 -10.35 6.66 -18.50
N VAL A 69 -10.13 5.56 -17.80
CA VAL A 69 -8.82 5.20 -17.28
C VAL A 69 -8.22 4.11 -18.16
N ILE A 70 -7.08 4.38 -18.80
CA ILE A 70 -6.46 3.51 -19.79
C ILE A 70 -5.17 2.92 -19.22
N LEU A 71 -5.11 1.58 -19.14
CA LEU A 71 -3.93 0.86 -18.66
C LEU A 71 -2.73 1.13 -19.56
N THR A 72 -1.62 1.56 -18.97
CA THR A 72 -0.37 1.83 -19.68
C THR A 72 0.61 0.68 -19.49
N TYR A 73 0.94 0.31 -18.25
CA TYR A 73 1.80 -0.83 -17.97
C TYR A 73 1.52 -1.42 -16.57
N ALA A 74 1.82 -2.71 -16.42
CA ALA A 74 1.81 -3.38 -15.12
C ALA A 74 3.14 -3.11 -14.39
N ILE A 75 3.08 -2.77 -13.10
CA ILE A 75 4.31 -2.47 -12.31
C ILE A 75 5.17 -3.72 -12.14
N VAL A 76 4.53 -4.88 -11.95
CA VAL A 76 5.20 -6.17 -11.82
C VAL A 76 4.41 -7.26 -12.55
N PRO A 77 5.09 -8.29 -13.09
CA PRO A 77 4.39 -9.47 -13.62
C PRO A 77 3.58 -10.12 -12.51
N TYR A 78 2.28 -10.32 -12.77
CA TYR A 78 1.38 -10.89 -11.79
C TYR A 78 1.72 -12.34 -11.44
N ARG A 79 1.74 -12.67 -10.14
CA ARG A 79 1.98 -14.00 -9.59
C ARG A 79 0.81 -14.39 -8.66
N HIS A 80 -0.10 -15.21 -9.19
CA HIS A 80 -1.35 -15.62 -8.55
C HIS A 80 -1.20 -16.34 -7.20
N ASP A 81 -0.02 -16.91 -6.92
CA ASP A 81 0.30 -17.59 -5.67
C ASP A 81 0.89 -16.66 -4.59
N LYS A 82 1.21 -15.41 -4.95
CA LYS A 82 1.96 -14.48 -4.08
C LYS A 82 1.36 -13.09 -3.96
N GLN A 83 0.44 -12.73 -4.85
CA GLN A 83 -0.09 -11.37 -4.93
C GLN A 83 -1.60 -11.35 -4.80
N LEU A 84 -2.08 -10.46 -3.94
CA LEU A 84 -3.50 -10.24 -3.69
C LEU A 84 -4.17 -9.31 -4.74
N SER A 85 -3.40 -8.78 -5.69
CA SER A 85 -3.93 -7.89 -6.72
C SER A 85 -2.96 -7.73 -7.88
N GLN A 86 -3.51 -7.35 -9.03
CA GLN A 86 -2.72 -6.85 -10.16
C GLN A 86 -2.53 -5.34 -10.00
N ILE A 87 -1.30 -4.86 -10.15
CA ILE A 87 -0.98 -3.42 -10.01
C ILE A 87 -0.63 -2.83 -11.38
N TRP A 88 -1.41 -1.84 -11.80
CA TRP A 88 -1.27 -1.17 -13.08
C TRP A 88 -1.12 0.33 -12.92
N ILE A 89 -0.30 0.95 -13.79
CA ILE A 89 -0.35 2.39 -14.02
C ILE A 89 -1.31 2.67 -15.15
N ALA A 90 -2.13 3.69 -15.00
CA ALA A 90 -3.08 4.10 -16.01
C ALA A 90 -3.10 5.62 -16.21
N ASP A 91 -3.40 6.05 -17.43
CA ASP A 91 -3.68 7.44 -17.76
C ASP A 91 -5.17 7.73 -17.58
N VAL A 92 -5.49 8.88 -17.00
CA VAL A 92 -6.86 9.40 -16.90
C VAL A 92 -7.12 10.30 -18.08
N ILE A 93 -8.12 9.95 -18.90
CA ILE A 93 -8.43 10.62 -20.16
C ILE A 93 -9.82 11.26 -20.08
N SER A 94 -9.92 12.51 -20.54
CA SER A 94 -11.20 13.21 -20.69
C SER A 94 -12.05 12.60 -21.82
N PRO A 95 -13.37 12.45 -21.65
CA PRO A 95 -14.26 12.14 -22.76
C PRO A 95 -14.26 13.23 -23.86
N GLU A 96 -13.98 14.49 -23.49
CA GLU A 96 -13.99 15.64 -24.40
C GLU A 96 -12.74 15.71 -25.29
N ASP A 97 -11.60 15.28 -24.74
CA ASP A 97 -10.33 15.17 -25.47
C ASP A 97 -9.67 13.80 -25.18
N PRO A 98 -9.93 12.78 -26.01
CA PRO A 98 -9.42 11.44 -25.80
C PRO A 98 -7.91 11.32 -26.06
N THR A 99 -7.25 12.39 -26.50
CA THR A 99 -5.81 12.38 -26.82
C THR A 99 -4.95 12.95 -25.71
N GLN A 100 -5.54 13.69 -24.77
CA GLN A 100 -4.83 14.34 -23.68
C GLN A 100 -4.96 13.54 -22.37
N SER A 101 -3.83 13.11 -21.80
CA SER A 101 -3.78 12.61 -20.42
C SER A 101 -3.92 13.75 -19.43
N LEU A 102 -4.88 13.62 -18.51
CA LEU A 102 -5.14 14.54 -17.41
C LEU A 102 -4.31 14.23 -16.16
N GLY A 103 -3.62 13.09 -16.15
CA GLY A 103 -2.80 12.62 -15.04
C GLY A 103 -2.71 11.10 -15.01
N LYS A 104 -1.90 10.60 -14.07
CA LYS A 104 -1.68 9.17 -13.86
C LYS A 104 -2.28 8.71 -12.54
N VAL A 105 -2.75 7.47 -12.54
CA VAL A 105 -3.25 6.78 -11.35
C VAL A 105 -2.67 5.37 -11.29
N VAL A 106 -2.66 4.80 -10.08
CA VAL A 106 -2.43 3.38 -9.86
C VAL A 106 -3.78 2.68 -9.73
N LEU A 107 -3.95 1.60 -10.48
CA LEU A 107 -5.09 0.69 -10.38
C LEU A 107 -4.61 -0.58 -9.70
N LYS A 108 -5.13 -0.83 -8.50
CA LYS A 108 -4.95 -2.07 -7.77
C LYS A 108 -6.21 -2.91 -7.94
N ILE A 109 -6.10 -3.95 -8.75
CA ILE A 109 -7.23 -4.76 -9.23
C ILE A 109 -7.25 -6.07 -8.45
N VAL A 110 -8.25 -6.23 -7.59
CA VAL A 110 -8.56 -7.45 -6.87
C VAL A 110 -9.54 -8.26 -7.70
N GLN A 111 -9.00 -9.19 -8.50
CA GLN A 111 -9.79 -10.07 -9.35
C GLN A 111 -9.95 -11.43 -8.66
N PRO A 112 -11.17 -11.87 -8.30
CA PRO A 112 -11.39 -13.06 -7.46
C PRO A 112 -10.68 -14.31 -7.94
N SER A 113 -10.81 -14.64 -9.22
CA SER A 113 -10.20 -15.84 -9.81
C SER A 113 -8.67 -15.84 -9.83
N LEU A 114 -8.04 -14.68 -9.64
CA LEU A 114 -6.58 -14.55 -9.67
C LEU A 114 -5.93 -14.64 -8.29
N LEU A 115 -6.67 -14.42 -7.20
CA LEU A 115 -6.19 -14.62 -5.83
C LEU A 115 -5.77 -16.08 -5.56
N PRO A 116 -4.96 -16.34 -4.51
CA PRO A 116 -4.76 -17.71 -4.02
C PRO A 116 -6.11 -18.41 -3.84
N LEU A 117 -6.29 -19.62 -4.40
CA LEU A 117 -7.57 -20.34 -4.31
C LEU A 117 -7.77 -20.86 -2.89
N PRO A 118 -9.04 -21.02 -2.45
CA PRO A 118 -9.29 -21.69 -1.17
C PRO A 118 -8.79 -23.13 -1.23
N ASP A 119 -8.18 -23.60 -0.14
CA ASP A 119 -7.82 -25.01 0.02
C ASP A 119 -9.10 -25.83 0.30
N ILE A 120 -9.40 -26.78 -0.57
CA ILE A 120 -10.58 -27.65 -0.47
C ILE A 120 -10.30 -28.99 0.21
N GLU A 121 -9.02 -29.30 0.46
CA GLU A 121 -8.54 -30.53 1.11
C GLU A 121 -8.36 -30.33 2.63
N TYR A 122 -7.98 -29.12 3.05
CA TYR A 122 -7.69 -28.78 4.46
C TYR A 122 -8.72 -27.82 5.05
N HIS A 123 -9.75 -28.37 5.70
CA HIS A 123 -10.87 -27.61 6.27
C HIS A 123 -10.51 -26.62 7.38
N TYR A 124 -9.32 -26.71 7.99
CA TYR A 124 -8.85 -25.74 8.99
C TYR A 124 -8.23 -24.49 8.36
N GLU A 125 -7.68 -24.60 7.15
CA GLU A 125 -7.02 -23.48 6.43
C GLU A 125 -8.02 -22.62 5.67
N ILE A 126 -9.30 -23.00 5.68
CA ILE A 126 -10.37 -22.19 5.10
C ILE A 126 -10.54 -20.83 5.79
N TYR A 127 -10.12 -20.75 7.06
CA TYR A 127 -10.07 -19.49 7.81
C TYR A 127 -8.91 -18.59 7.36
N ASP A 128 -7.91 -19.15 6.67
CA ASP A 128 -6.78 -18.43 6.10
C ASP A 128 -7.04 -17.97 4.66
N TYR A 129 -8.12 -18.46 4.02
CA TYR A 129 -8.53 -17.99 2.70
C TYR A 129 -9.01 -16.52 2.76
N LEU A 130 -8.18 -15.64 2.21
CA LEU A 130 -8.51 -14.23 2.05
C LEU A 130 -9.54 -14.05 0.94
N ARG A 131 -10.78 -13.74 1.34
CA ARG A 131 -11.85 -13.43 0.39
C ARG A 131 -11.54 -12.13 -0.37
N PRO A 132 -11.84 -12.04 -1.67
CA PRO A 132 -11.56 -10.85 -2.49
C PRO A 132 -12.11 -9.56 -1.88
N TRP A 133 -13.37 -9.57 -1.46
CA TRP A 133 -14.00 -8.40 -0.84
C TRP A 133 -13.34 -8.00 0.48
N VAL A 134 -12.77 -8.94 1.24
CA VAL A 134 -12.04 -8.62 2.47
C VAL A 134 -10.78 -7.83 2.13
N VAL A 135 -10.06 -8.23 1.06
CA VAL A 135 -8.84 -7.55 0.59
C VAL A 135 -9.13 -6.11 0.14
N SER A 136 -10.21 -5.89 -0.62
CA SER A 136 -10.55 -4.55 -1.13
C SER A 136 -11.10 -3.65 -0.02
N THR A 137 -12.01 -4.16 0.82
CA THR A 137 -12.64 -3.37 1.90
C THR A 137 -11.71 -3.10 3.07
N SER A 138 -10.73 -3.96 3.37
CA SER A 138 -9.71 -3.69 4.40
C SER A 138 -8.86 -2.47 4.01
N GLU A 139 -8.43 -2.39 2.76
CA GLU A 139 -7.63 -1.27 2.25
C GLU A 139 -8.45 0.02 2.14
N GLU A 140 -9.68 -0.05 1.62
CA GLU A 140 -10.61 1.09 1.62
C GLU A 140 -10.81 1.64 3.03
N LYS A 141 -11.03 0.75 4.01
CA LYS A 141 -11.18 1.12 5.41
C LYS A 141 -9.93 1.79 5.96
N ALA A 142 -8.74 1.28 5.64
CA ALA A 142 -7.48 1.88 6.06
C ALA A 142 -7.33 3.31 5.52
N TYR A 143 -7.63 3.54 4.24
CA TYR A 143 -7.65 4.90 3.68
C TYR A 143 -8.70 5.80 4.35
N GLY A 144 -9.85 5.24 4.75
CA GLY A 144 -10.85 5.96 5.54
C GLY A 144 -10.31 6.50 6.87
N GLU A 145 -9.58 5.68 7.63
CA GLU A 145 -8.93 6.08 8.89
C GLU A 145 -7.74 7.03 8.66
N LEU A 146 -7.00 6.80 7.58
CA LEU A 146 -5.77 7.55 7.25
C LEU A 146 -6.03 8.79 6.38
N LYS A 147 -7.29 9.20 6.21
CA LYS A 147 -7.68 10.31 5.34
C LYS A 147 -6.89 11.59 5.59
N SER A 148 -6.53 11.86 6.84
CA SER A 148 -5.74 13.05 7.20
C SER A 148 -4.29 13.00 6.72
N LEU A 149 -3.77 11.83 6.33
CA LEU A 149 -2.40 11.64 5.84
C LEU A 149 -2.30 11.56 4.31
N GLU A 150 -3.43 11.60 3.60
CA GLU A 150 -3.46 11.57 2.14
C GLU A 150 -2.71 12.74 1.52
N GLY A 151 -1.97 12.46 0.44
CA GLY A 151 -1.12 13.45 -0.21
C GLY A 151 0.16 13.78 0.55
N THR A 152 0.39 13.19 1.74
CA THR A 152 1.62 13.40 2.53
C THR A 152 2.30 12.07 2.81
N THR A 153 1.91 11.36 3.88
CA THR A 153 2.50 10.07 4.28
C THR A 153 1.98 8.91 3.44
N ILE A 154 0.76 9.01 2.90
CA ILE A 154 0.14 8.00 2.05
C ILE A 154 -0.36 8.63 0.73
N PRO A 155 -0.61 7.83 -0.32
CA PRO A 155 -1.24 8.31 -1.56
C PRO A 155 -2.62 8.91 -1.31
N TYR A 156 -3.12 9.75 -2.21
CA TYR A 156 -4.57 9.99 -2.28
C TYR A 156 -5.31 8.73 -2.73
N PHE A 157 -6.44 8.42 -2.10
CA PHE A 157 -7.32 7.33 -2.52
C PHE A 157 -8.58 7.88 -3.18
N TYR A 158 -8.69 7.66 -4.49
CA TYR A 158 -9.80 8.17 -5.30
C TYR A 158 -11.05 7.28 -5.26
N GLY A 159 -11.00 6.15 -4.56
CA GLY A 159 -12.15 5.28 -4.31
C GLY A 159 -11.97 3.83 -4.78
N LEU A 160 -12.95 3.02 -4.39
CA LEU A 160 -13.13 1.62 -4.77
C LEU A 160 -14.27 1.51 -5.79
N TYR A 161 -13.98 0.92 -6.95
CA TYR A 161 -14.93 0.81 -8.06
C TYR A 161 -15.11 -0.64 -8.49
N PRO A 162 -16.35 -1.15 -8.60
CA PRO A 162 -16.61 -2.43 -9.23
C PRO A 162 -16.46 -2.28 -10.75
N VAL A 163 -15.64 -3.15 -11.36
CA VAL A 163 -15.34 -3.09 -12.79
C VAL A 163 -15.42 -4.49 -13.39
N MET A 164 -16.04 -4.57 -14.57
CA MET A 164 -16.07 -5.80 -15.36
C MET A 164 -14.76 -5.99 -16.12
N MET A 165 -14.03 -7.06 -15.81
CA MET A 165 -12.78 -7.42 -16.48
C MET A 165 -13.03 -7.94 -17.90
N PRO A 166 -12.03 -7.95 -18.80
CA PRO A 166 -12.20 -8.44 -20.19
C PRO A 166 -12.68 -9.89 -20.30
N ASN A 167 -12.40 -10.73 -19.30
CA ASN A 167 -12.89 -12.11 -19.21
C ASN A 167 -14.35 -12.22 -18.74
N GLY A 168 -15.02 -11.09 -18.48
CA GLY A 168 -16.41 -11.02 -18.01
C GLY A 168 -16.57 -11.22 -16.50
N GLU A 169 -15.48 -11.18 -15.75
CA GLU A 169 -15.49 -11.31 -14.29
C GLU A 169 -15.62 -9.93 -13.62
N ASP A 170 -16.52 -9.82 -12.64
CA ASP A 170 -16.60 -8.62 -11.80
C ASP A 170 -15.38 -8.58 -10.86
N SER A 171 -14.77 -7.41 -10.70
CA SER A 171 -13.58 -7.23 -9.87
C SER A 171 -13.58 -5.87 -9.19
N ASP A 172 -12.91 -5.82 -8.05
CA ASP A 172 -12.77 -4.61 -7.26
C ASP A 172 -11.51 -3.87 -7.71
N VAL A 173 -11.65 -2.58 -8.04
CA VAL A 173 -10.55 -1.72 -8.49
C VAL A 173 -10.39 -0.56 -7.54
N LEU A 174 -9.29 -0.57 -6.79
CA LEU A 174 -8.86 0.55 -5.97
C LEU A 174 -8.07 1.52 -6.85
N VAL A 175 -8.49 2.77 -6.89
CA VAL A 175 -7.83 3.81 -7.68
C VAL A 175 -7.15 4.79 -6.74
N MET A 176 -5.84 4.97 -6.92
CA MET A 176 -5.02 5.77 -6.02
C MET A 176 -4.01 6.64 -6.79
N GLU A 177 -3.46 7.64 -6.10
CA GLU A 177 -2.40 8.51 -6.60
C GLU A 177 -1.21 7.68 -7.08
N TYR A 178 -0.72 8.00 -8.28
CA TYR A 178 0.58 7.52 -8.72
C TYR A 178 1.69 8.32 -8.05
N ILE A 179 2.50 7.65 -7.22
CA ILE A 179 3.67 8.25 -6.58
C ILE A 179 4.88 8.09 -7.49
N GLU A 180 5.35 9.19 -8.06
CA GLU A 180 6.65 9.22 -8.73
C GLU A 180 7.76 9.07 -7.67
N GLY A 181 8.74 8.21 -7.97
CA GLY A 181 9.83 7.93 -7.06
C GLY A 181 10.45 6.57 -7.30
N LYS A 182 11.29 6.15 -6.35
CA LYS A 182 11.85 4.79 -6.30
C LYS A 182 11.46 4.12 -5.01
N SER A 183 11.36 2.80 -5.01
CA SER A 183 11.12 2.06 -3.78
C SER A 183 12.30 2.25 -2.80
N LEU A 184 12.04 2.14 -1.50
CA LEU A 184 13.10 2.11 -0.49
C LEU A 184 14.05 0.95 -0.76
N LYS A 185 13.54 -0.18 -1.26
CA LYS A 185 14.35 -1.31 -1.73
C LYS A 185 15.38 -0.91 -2.78
N ASP A 186 14.94 -0.23 -3.84
CA ASP A 186 15.82 0.18 -4.92
C ASP A 186 16.87 1.17 -4.40
N TRP A 187 16.44 2.14 -3.57
CA TRP A 187 17.36 3.08 -2.92
C TRP A 187 18.41 2.38 -2.05
N LEU A 188 18.03 1.36 -1.28
CA LEU A 188 18.96 0.55 -0.49
C LEU A 188 19.90 -0.26 -1.40
N SER A 189 19.37 -0.84 -2.48
CA SER A 189 20.13 -1.69 -3.42
C SER A 189 21.27 -0.93 -4.11
N GLU A 190 21.04 0.34 -4.47
CA GLU A 190 22.03 1.24 -5.08
C GLU A 190 23.20 1.56 -4.14
N ARG A 191 23.05 1.29 -2.84
CA ARG A 191 23.99 1.67 -1.78
C ARG A 191 24.61 0.45 -1.07
N LYS A 192 24.35 -0.76 -1.57
CA LYS A 192 24.90 -2.00 -0.99
C LYS A 192 26.43 -2.01 -1.06
N HIS A 193 27.05 -2.39 0.03
CA HIS A 193 28.50 -2.55 0.16
C HIS A 193 28.80 -3.61 1.23
N ALA A 194 29.96 -4.25 1.16
CA ALA A 194 30.27 -5.39 2.02
C ALA A 194 30.82 -4.96 3.39
N LYS A 195 31.52 -3.83 3.42
CA LYS A 195 32.18 -3.29 4.62
C LYS A 195 32.29 -1.75 4.55
N PRO A 196 32.37 -1.05 5.69
CA PRO A 196 32.39 0.42 5.71
C PRO A 196 33.49 1.04 4.84
N GLU A 197 34.66 0.39 4.74
CA GLU A 197 35.80 0.89 3.96
C GLU A 197 35.51 0.97 2.45
N ASP A 198 34.52 0.22 1.95
CA ASP A 198 34.09 0.28 0.55
C ASP A 198 33.50 1.66 0.20
N LEU A 199 33.03 2.43 1.20
CA LEU A 199 32.50 3.78 1.02
C LEU A 199 33.59 4.86 1.06
N GLY A 200 34.78 4.56 1.60
CA GLY A 200 35.86 5.54 1.80
C GLY A 200 35.37 6.80 2.52
N ASP A 201 35.67 7.97 1.96
CA ASP A 201 35.28 9.27 2.53
C ASP A 201 33.76 9.51 2.60
N ARG A 202 32.95 8.64 1.99
CA ARG A 202 31.47 8.75 1.95
C ARG A 202 30.77 8.00 3.09
N GLU A 203 31.49 7.34 3.99
CA GLU A 203 30.91 6.59 5.10
C GLU A 203 30.01 7.47 5.98
N ALA A 204 30.52 8.62 6.42
CA ALA A 204 29.77 9.54 7.28
C ALA A 204 28.52 10.09 6.57
N GLU A 205 28.64 10.48 5.30
CA GLU A 205 27.51 10.92 4.47
C GLU A 205 26.47 9.81 4.33
N TYR A 206 26.92 8.57 4.09
CA TYR A 206 26.04 7.42 3.96
C TYR A 206 25.20 7.19 5.22
N VAL A 207 25.83 7.19 6.39
CA VAL A 207 25.16 6.98 7.68
C VAL A 207 24.14 8.09 7.93
N GLU A 208 24.51 9.36 7.76
CA GLU A 208 23.62 10.48 8.04
C GLU A 208 22.45 10.58 7.05
N ASP A 209 22.69 10.31 5.77
CA ASP A 209 21.62 10.19 4.79
C ASP A 209 20.63 9.08 5.14
N THR A 210 21.15 7.93 5.60
CA THR A 210 20.33 6.78 5.97
C THR A 210 19.50 7.09 7.20
N LYS A 211 20.10 7.65 8.26
CA LYS A 211 19.36 8.15 9.43
C LYS A 211 18.28 9.13 9.02
N ARG A 212 18.56 10.08 8.12
CA ARG A 212 17.58 11.06 7.65
C ARG A 212 16.34 10.41 7.01
N ILE A 213 16.52 9.43 6.11
CA ILE A 213 15.40 8.74 5.46
C ILE A 213 14.60 7.91 6.48
N PHE A 214 15.28 7.14 7.32
CA PHE A 214 14.60 6.29 8.31
C PHE A 214 13.91 7.09 9.39
N LYS A 215 14.47 8.23 9.78
CA LYS A 215 13.82 9.20 10.67
C LYS A 215 12.43 9.58 10.13
N LYS A 216 12.33 9.90 8.84
CA LYS A 216 11.04 10.20 8.20
C LYS A 216 10.13 8.98 8.10
N ALA A 217 10.67 7.81 7.81
CA ALA A 217 9.88 6.58 7.75
C ALA A 217 9.27 6.24 9.13
N ILE A 218 10.06 6.35 10.21
CA ILE A 218 9.59 6.21 11.59
C ILE A 218 8.51 7.26 11.90
N ALA A 219 8.69 8.51 11.44
CA ALA A 219 7.66 9.55 11.58
C ALA A 219 6.35 9.20 10.89
N GLY A 220 6.43 8.68 9.66
CA GLY A 220 5.27 8.29 8.87
C GLY A 220 4.52 7.11 9.48
N ILE A 221 5.23 6.03 9.85
CA ILE A 221 4.61 4.86 10.48
C ILE A 221 3.98 5.21 11.83
N HIS A 222 4.61 6.09 12.61
CA HIS A 222 4.05 6.58 13.86
C HIS A 222 2.77 7.39 13.63
N SER A 223 2.73 8.21 12.58
CA SER A 223 1.53 8.96 12.20
C SER A 223 0.38 8.03 11.79
N ILE A 224 0.69 6.95 11.08
CA ILE A 224 -0.27 5.88 10.73
C ILE A 224 -0.79 5.17 12.00
N ASN A 225 0.12 4.75 12.89
CA ASN A 225 -0.22 4.03 14.13
C ASN A 225 -1.09 4.89 15.08
N LYS A 226 -0.85 6.21 15.14
CA LYS A 226 -1.65 7.17 15.94
C LYS A 226 -3.12 7.24 15.50
N LEU A 227 -3.41 6.92 14.25
CA LEU A 227 -4.77 6.86 13.70
C LEU A 227 -5.40 5.46 13.88
N GLY A 228 -4.76 4.59 14.66
CA GLY A 228 -5.28 3.27 15.00
C GLY A 228 -5.21 2.25 13.86
N VAL A 229 -4.29 2.46 12.92
CA VAL A 229 -4.02 1.53 11.82
C VAL A 229 -2.69 0.82 12.07
N ALA A 230 -2.73 -0.49 12.26
CA ALA A 230 -1.55 -1.34 12.29
C ALA A 230 -1.18 -1.75 10.86
N TYR A 231 -0.07 -1.20 10.38
CA TYR A 231 0.46 -1.51 9.06
C TYR A 231 1.28 -2.80 9.04
N CYS A 232 0.65 -3.90 8.66
CA CYS A 232 1.21 -5.25 8.81
C CYS A 232 2.14 -5.70 7.66
N GLN A 233 2.24 -4.92 6.57
CA GLN A 233 3.06 -5.25 5.39
C GLN A 233 4.19 -4.25 5.21
N LEU A 234 4.94 -4.04 6.30
CA LEU A 234 6.07 -3.13 6.32
C LEU A 234 7.30 -3.75 5.64
N ASP A 235 7.31 -3.67 4.32
CA ASP A 235 8.36 -4.13 3.42
C ASP A 235 8.95 -2.93 2.67
N GLU A 236 10.26 -2.93 2.40
CA GLU A 236 10.93 -1.84 1.68
C GLU A 236 10.42 -1.61 0.24
N THR A 237 9.70 -2.57 -0.34
CA THR A 237 9.01 -2.41 -1.63
C THR A 237 7.72 -1.60 -1.51
N ASN A 238 7.12 -1.54 -0.31
CA ASN A 238 5.88 -0.83 -0.02
C ASN A 238 6.11 0.60 0.53
N ILE A 239 7.34 1.11 0.39
CA ILE A 239 7.69 2.49 0.73
C ILE A 239 8.31 3.12 -0.51
N ILE A 240 7.69 4.17 -1.04
CA ILE A 240 8.22 4.95 -2.17
C ILE A 240 8.89 6.20 -1.64
N LEU A 241 10.13 6.45 -2.06
CA LEU A 241 10.83 7.70 -1.82
C LEU A 241 10.56 8.64 -2.99
N THR A 242 9.89 9.75 -2.73
CA THR A 242 9.61 10.79 -3.73
C THR A 242 10.90 11.45 -4.23
N PRO A 243 10.90 12.00 -5.46
CA PRO A 243 12.10 12.60 -6.07
C PRO A 243 12.49 13.95 -5.46
N ASP A 244 11.73 14.45 -4.48
CA ASP A 244 12.09 15.70 -3.81
C ASP A 244 13.46 15.56 -3.12
N PRO A 245 14.21 16.66 -2.94
CA PRO A 245 15.58 16.61 -2.40
C PRO A 245 15.69 15.93 -1.03
N SER A 246 14.58 15.88 -0.29
CA SER A 246 14.54 15.31 1.04
C SER A 246 14.12 13.83 1.05
N GLY A 247 13.71 13.26 -0.09
CA GLY A 247 13.34 11.85 -0.24
C GLY A 247 12.20 11.46 0.70
N THR A 248 11.03 12.07 0.54
CA THR A 248 9.91 11.83 1.46
C THR A 248 9.35 10.42 1.27
N PRO A 249 9.26 9.61 2.34
CA PRO A 249 8.68 8.28 2.25
C PRO A 249 7.16 8.35 2.18
N VAL A 250 6.61 7.59 1.24
CA VAL A 250 5.17 7.38 1.06
C VAL A 250 4.87 5.89 1.21
N PHE A 251 4.01 5.54 2.15
CA PHE A 251 3.62 4.17 2.46
C PHE A 251 2.46 3.76 1.56
N ILE A 252 2.55 2.58 0.94
CA ILE A 252 1.55 2.04 0.00
C ILE A 252 1.11 0.64 0.41
N ASP A 253 0.11 0.06 -0.25
CA ASP A 253 -0.36 -1.32 -0.01
C ASP A 253 -0.87 -1.56 1.43
N PHE A 254 -2.14 -1.21 1.66
CA PHE A 254 -2.79 -1.36 2.98
C PHE A 254 -3.72 -2.58 3.07
N ALA A 255 -3.63 -3.52 2.11
CA ALA A 255 -4.54 -4.65 1.97
C ALA A 255 -4.66 -5.57 3.20
N LEU A 256 -3.58 -5.73 3.97
CA LEU A 256 -3.57 -6.58 5.16
C LEU A 256 -3.44 -5.80 6.47
N THR A 257 -3.83 -4.53 6.48
CA THR A 257 -3.79 -3.73 7.71
C THR A 257 -4.94 -4.04 8.66
N ASN A 258 -4.69 -3.84 9.95
CA ASN A 258 -5.72 -3.90 10.98
C ASN A 258 -6.09 -2.48 11.42
N CYS A 259 -7.36 -2.13 11.32
CA CYS A 259 -7.88 -0.80 11.69
C CYS A 259 -8.61 -0.83 13.04
N HIS A 260 -8.81 0.34 13.64
CA HIS A 260 -9.40 0.55 14.97
C HIS A 260 -8.66 -0.17 16.11
N ILE A 261 -7.34 -0.27 15.97
CA ILE A 261 -6.47 -0.79 17.03
C ILE A 261 -6.04 0.39 17.91
N SER A 262 -5.98 0.22 19.23
CA SER A 262 -5.46 1.29 20.08
C SER A 262 -3.98 1.52 19.76
N ALA A 263 -3.49 2.76 19.80
CA ALA A 263 -2.07 3.05 19.53
C ALA A 263 -1.12 2.21 20.41
N LYS A 264 -1.52 1.96 21.66
CA LYS A 264 -0.81 1.07 22.59
C LYS A 264 -0.73 -0.37 22.08
N ASP A 265 -1.83 -0.92 21.58
CA ASP A 265 -1.87 -2.29 21.05
C ASP A 265 -1.10 -2.39 19.73
N VAL A 266 -1.08 -1.33 18.91
CA VAL A 266 -0.24 -1.28 17.70
C VAL A 266 1.24 -1.45 18.08
N THR A 267 1.72 -0.68 19.07
CA THR A 267 3.10 -0.75 19.54
C THR A 267 3.45 -2.11 20.14
N VAL A 268 2.56 -2.71 20.94
CA VAL A 268 2.82 -3.95 21.65
C VAL A 268 2.72 -5.19 20.76
N LEU A 269 1.69 -5.26 19.89
CA LEU A 269 1.38 -6.48 19.13
C LEU A 269 2.05 -6.51 17.76
N TYR A 270 2.19 -5.36 17.11
CA TYR A 270 2.67 -5.29 15.72
C TYR A 270 4.10 -4.78 15.62
N ILE A 271 4.53 -3.95 16.58
CA ILE A 271 5.91 -3.48 16.70
C ILE A 271 6.39 -2.76 15.42
N ASN A 272 5.48 -2.06 14.73
CA ASN A 272 5.73 -1.40 13.45
C ASN A 272 6.95 -0.45 13.50
N ASP A 273 7.12 0.25 14.62
CA ASP A 273 8.21 1.22 14.82
C ASP A 273 9.61 0.55 14.80
N LEU A 274 9.71 -0.73 15.20
CA LEU A 274 10.96 -1.49 15.08
C LEU A 274 11.06 -2.17 13.72
N GLN A 275 9.94 -2.67 13.18
CA GLN A 275 9.92 -3.33 11.88
C GLN A 275 10.36 -2.38 10.75
N VAL A 276 10.06 -1.08 10.83
CA VAL A 276 10.46 -0.11 9.78
C VAL A 276 11.97 -0.02 9.62
N SER A 277 12.74 -0.36 10.65
CA SER A 277 14.21 -0.36 10.62
C SER A 277 14.82 -1.67 10.11
N TYR A 278 14.04 -2.74 9.95
CA TYR A 278 14.56 -4.04 9.49
C TYR A 278 15.28 -4.01 8.14
N PRO A 279 14.86 -3.21 7.14
CA PRO A 279 15.57 -3.14 5.86
C PRO A 279 17.04 -2.69 5.99
N LEU A 280 17.41 -2.04 7.10
CA LEU A 280 18.80 -1.66 7.36
C LEU A 280 19.73 -2.86 7.52
N ARG A 281 19.19 -4.03 7.90
CA ARG A 281 19.96 -5.23 8.23
C ARG A 281 20.65 -5.87 7.02
N GLU A 282 20.37 -5.41 5.81
CA GLU A 282 20.96 -5.95 4.57
C GLU A 282 22.25 -5.26 4.10
N CYS A 283 22.79 -4.30 4.86
CA CYS A 283 23.99 -3.55 4.49
C CYS A 283 25.29 -4.30 4.85
N CYS A 284 25.85 -4.02 6.02
CA CYS A 284 27.00 -4.70 6.61
C CYS A 284 26.83 -4.68 8.14
N GLU A 285 27.40 -5.66 8.84
CA GLU A 285 27.18 -5.85 10.29
C GLU A 285 27.44 -4.56 11.09
N THR A 286 28.52 -3.84 10.79
CA THR A 286 28.87 -2.59 11.47
C THR A 286 27.83 -1.48 11.28
N HIS A 287 27.35 -1.23 10.06
CA HIS A 287 26.30 -0.23 9.85
C HIS A 287 24.96 -0.67 10.45
N ASN A 288 24.69 -1.97 10.44
CA ASN A 288 23.49 -2.51 11.06
C ASN A 288 23.47 -2.22 12.55
N GLU A 289 24.58 -2.45 13.26
CA GLU A 289 24.72 -2.16 14.69
C GLU A 289 24.56 -0.66 14.96
N VAL A 290 25.30 0.20 14.25
CA VAL A 290 25.25 1.66 14.40
C VAL A 290 23.83 2.20 14.21
N LEU A 291 23.11 1.71 13.20
CA LEU A 291 21.76 2.16 12.94
C LEU A 291 20.73 1.54 13.88
N ALA A 292 20.91 0.29 14.31
CA ALA A 292 20.03 -0.34 15.30
C ALA A 292 20.10 0.38 16.65
N ASP A 293 21.32 0.68 17.13
CA ASP A 293 21.54 1.44 18.35
C ASP A 293 20.91 2.83 18.25
N TRP A 294 21.10 3.51 17.11
CA TRP A 294 20.48 4.81 16.86
C TRP A 294 18.94 4.76 16.87
N VAL A 295 18.33 3.76 16.21
CA VAL A 295 16.86 3.60 16.21
C VAL A 295 16.35 3.31 17.61
N GLU A 296 17.01 2.43 18.36
CA GLU A 296 16.63 2.12 19.73
C GLU A 296 16.72 3.36 20.63
N GLU A 297 17.74 4.19 20.46
CA GLU A 297 17.85 5.48 21.14
C GLU A 297 16.73 6.46 20.76
N GLU A 298 16.42 6.63 19.47
CA GLU A 298 15.35 7.54 19.04
C GLU A 298 13.98 7.08 19.57
N ILE A 299 13.70 5.78 19.56
CA ILE A 299 12.45 5.21 20.11
C ILE A 299 12.38 5.44 21.62
N LYS A 300 13.47 5.23 22.36
CA LYS A 300 13.52 5.50 23.81
C LYS A 300 13.37 6.98 24.14
N LYS A 301 13.84 7.87 23.27
CA LYS A 301 13.74 9.33 23.42
C LYS A 301 12.40 9.88 22.90
N SER A 302 11.44 9.05 22.53
CA SER A 302 10.14 9.48 21.98
C SER A 302 9.26 10.29 22.94
N GLU A 303 9.61 10.39 24.23
CA GLU A 303 8.97 11.33 25.18
C GLU A 303 9.62 12.73 25.19
N GLU A 304 10.86 12.87 24.69
CA GLU A 304 11.67 14.10 24.78
C GLU A 304 12.01 14.73 23.41
N THR A 305 11.65 14.08 22.31
CA THR A 305 12.08 14.46 20.96
C THR A 305 10.95 15.08 20.11
N TRP A 306 11.24 15.30 18.83
CA TRP A 306 10.33 15.78 17.78
C TRP A 306 9.12 14.83 17.54
N PHE A 307 9.10 13.68 18.22
CA PHE A 307 7.91 12.91 18.52
C PHE A 307 7.36 13.38 19.86
N ARG A 308 6.25 14.12 19.90
CA ARG A 308 5.42 14.13 21.11
C ARG A 308 4.40 13.02 20.98
N SER A 309 4.54 12.01 21.81
CA SER A 309 3.45 11.11 22.16
C SER A 309 2.45 11.91 22.99
N ASP A 310 1.63 12.75 22.34
CA ASP A 310 0.43 13.30 22.97
C ASP A 310 -0.62 12.16 23.05
N VAL A 311 -0.27 11.11 23.80
CA VAL A 311 -1.20 10.11 24.31
C VAL A 311 -1.49 10.52 25.76
N ASP A 312 -1.87 11.79 25.94
CA ASP A 312 -2.50 12.20 27.18
C ASP A 312 -3.94 11.66 27.16
N GLU A 313 -4.26 10.95 28.23
CA GLU A 313 -5.55 10.29 28.49
C GLU A 313 -6.72 11.19 28.07
N PRO A 314 -7.80 10.64 27.48
CA PRO A 314 -9.01 11.40 27.29
C PRO A 314 -9.44 11.90 28.67
N SER A 315 -9.36 13.21 28.87
CA SER A 315 -9.89 13.86 30.05
C SER A 315 -11.34 13.42 30.18
N GLU A 316 -11.65 12.66 31.23
CA GLU A 316 -13.02 12.37 31.62
C GLU A 316 -13.73 13.70 31.90
N THR A 317 -14.31 14.29 30.86
CA THR A 317 -15.27 15.37 31.02
C THR A 317 -16.60 14.75 31.41
N THR A 318 -16.86 14.88 32.69
CA THR A 318 -18.15 14.75 33.37
C THR A 318 -19.19 15.74 32.83
#